data_AF-A0A7J5W0H7-F1
#
_entry.id   AF-A0A7J5W0H7-F1
#
_cell.length_a   1.000
_cell.length_b   1.000
_cell.length_c   1.000
_cell.angle_alpha   90.00
_cell.angle_beta   90.00
_cell.angle_gamma   90.00
#
_symmetry.space_group_name_H-M   'P 1'
#
loop_
_entity.id
_entity.type
_entity.pdbx_description
1 polymer ?
#
loop_
_entity_poly.entity_id
_entity_poly.type
_entity_poly.pdbx_seq_one_letter_code
_entity_poly.pdbx_strand_id
1 'polypeptide(L)'
;MKKILFLTSFLSIIIAAASFFGCDSAAQKNDPDQKPINEKSNSADVAKDSASKMEYYVSTEVWITFKYNTDKIIKANKELFEDLRYGKTKTGNRSEMVFEKWIYILEQKNTKLENRISAYPANPGDWESFKNEIYNDFEKLDEELKNLTEKKDV
;
A
#
# COMPACT_ATOMS: atom_id res chain seq x y z
N MET A 1 16.10 -4.15 37.65
CA MET A 1 15.89 -3.18 36.56
C MET A 1 14.85 -3.75 35.61
N LYS A 2 13.69 -3.11 35.51
CA LYS A 2 12.50 -3.65 34.86
C LYS A 2 12.68 -3.63 33.33
N LYS A 3 12.59 -4.81 32.71
CA LYS A 3 12.55 -4.98 31.26
C LYS A 3 11.14 -4.62 30.80
N ILE A 4 11.01 -3.62 29.94
CA ILE A 4 9.73 -3.24 29.35
C ILE A 4 9.70 -3.86 27.96
N LEU A 5 8.92 -4.93 27.81
CA LEU A 5 8.52 -5.49 26.53
C LEU A 5 7.28 -4.73 26.06
N PHE A 6 7.43 -3.89 25.04
CA PHE A 6 6.27 -3.34 24.33
C PHE A 6 5.86 -4.32 23.23
N LEU A 7 5.01 -5.28 23.59
CA LEU A 7 4.17 -6.01 22.63
C LEU A 7 2.94 -5.14 22.36
N THR A 8 2.91 -4.41 21.25
CA THR A 8 1.69 -3.78 20.76
C THR A 8 1.18 -4.57 19.56
N SER A 9 0.36 -5.59 19.86
CA SER A 9 -0.52 -6.23 18.90
C SER A 9 -1.68 -5.27 18.62
N PHE A 10 -1.73 -4.71 17.41
CA PHE A 10 -2.90 -4.01 16.90
C PHE A 10 -3.14 -4.44 15.47
N LEU A 11 -4.01 -5.44 15.30
CA LEU A 11 -4.81 -5.55 14.08
C LEU A 11 -6.07 -6.36 14.37
N SER A 12 -7.12 -5.66 14.78
CA SER A 12 -8.48 -6.20 14.74
C SER A 12 -9.23 -5.37 13.68
N ILE A 13 -9.31 -5.89 12.46
CA ILE A 13 -10.15 -5.33 11.42
C ILE A 13 -11.39 -6.24 11.34
N ILE A 14 -12.50 -5.71 11.86
CA ILE A 14 -13.82 -6.30 11.71
C ILE A 14 -14.24 -6.06 10.25
N ILE A 15 -14.32 -7.13 9.46
CA ILE A 15 -14.94 -7.09 8.13
C ILE A 15 -16.45 -7.20 8.34
N ALA A 16 -17.16 -6.07 8.27
CA ALA A 16 -18.61 -6.08 8.13
C ALA A 16 -18.94 -6.53 6.70
N ALA A 17 -19.25 -7.82 6.53
CA ALA A 17 -19.85 -8.32 5.31
C ALA A 17 -21.27 -7.75 5.21
N ALA A 18 -21.45 -6.72 4.37
CA ALA A 18 -22.77 -6.29 3.97
C ALA A 18 -23.36 -7.37 3.06
N SER A 19 -24.19 -8.23 3.65
CA SER A 19 -25.02 -9.18 2.91
C SER A 19 -26.00 -8.41 2.02
N PHE A 20 -25.69 -8.34 0.73
CA PHE A 20 -26.67 -8.04 -0.32
C PHE A 20 -27.68 -9.18 -0.39
N PHE A 21 -28.89 -8.97 0.14
CA PHE A 21 -30.05 -9.78 -0.19
C PHE A 21 -31.01 -8.95 -1.05
N GLY A 22 -31.25 -9.46 -2.26
CA GLY A 22 -32.60 -9.66 -2.77
C GLY A 22 -33.28 -8.46 -3.42
N CYS A 23 -33.25 -8.46 -4.76
CA CYS A 23 -34.22 -7.83 -5.63
C CYS A 23 -35.63 -8.40 -5.35
N ASP A 24 -36.65 -7.54 -5.23
CA ASP A 24 -38.00 -7.87 -5.69
C ASP A 24 -38.87 -6.61 -5.93
N SER A 25 -39.90 -6.83 -6.74
CA SER A 25 -40.49 -5.96 -7.77
C SER A 25 -41.44 -4.80 -7.35
N ALA A 26 -41.54 -3.85 -8.28
CA ALA A 26 -42.66 -2.98 -8.69
C ALA A 26 -43.88 -2.73 -7.76
N ALA A 27 -44.18 -1.44 -7.51
CA ALA A 27 -45.38 -0.71 -8.01
C ALA A 27 -45.88 0.43 -7.10
N GLN A 28 -46.23 1.56 -7.73
CA GLN A 28 -47.14 2.66 -7.30
C GLN A 28 -46.67 3.53 -6.11
N LYS A 29 -46.77 4.88 -6.09
CA LYS A 29 -47.83 5.76 -6.60
C LYS A 29 -47.38 7.25 -6.46
N ASN A 30 -47.59 8.07 -7.51
CA ASN A 30 -48.11 9.46 -7.58
C ASN A 30 -47.69 10.50 -6.50
N ASP A 31 -47.41 11.79 -6.74
CA ASP A 31 -47.30 12.70 -7.89
C ASP A 31 -46.75 14.06 -7.30
N PRO A 32 -46.80 15.25 -7.95
CA PRO A 32 -45.69 16.18 -8.07
C PRO A 32 -45.82 17.42 -7.16
N ASP A 33 -44.75 18.22 -6.97
CA ASP A 33 -44.86 19.70 -6.98
C ASP A 33 -43.54 20.45 -6.68
N GLN A 34 -43.36 21.54 -7.44
CA GLN A 34 -42.59 22.76 -7.17
C GLN A 34 -41.06 22.83 -7.47
N LYS A 35 -40.79 23.33 -8.68
CA LYS A 35 -39.67 24.22 -9.11
C LYS A 35 -39.62 25.54 -8.28
N PRO A 36 -38.69 26.50 -8.53
CA PRO A 36 -37.24 26.42 -8.84
C PRO A 36 -36.43 27.49 -8.05
N ILE A 37 -35.11 27.34 -7.85
CA ILE A 37 -34.26 28.51 -7.57
C ILE A 37 -32.87 28.38 -8.22
N ASN A 38 -32.59 29.35 -9.10
CA ASN A 38 -31.27 29.81 -9.55
C ASN A 38 -30.32 29.99 -8.33
N GLU A 39 -29.00 29.91 -8.41
CA GLU A 39 -28.12 30.59 -9.35
C GLU A 39 -26.66 30.16 -9.08
N LYS A 40 -25.80 30.40 -10.07
CA LYS A 40 -24.33 30.47 -10.03
C LYS A 40 -23.55 29.29 -10.63
N SER A 41 -23.63 29.25 -11.95
CA SER A 41 -22.50 28.97 -12.84
C SER A 41 -21.25 29.75 -12.41
N ASN A 42 -20.12 29.04 -12.25
CA ASN A 42 -18.85 29.35 -12.92
C ASN A 42 -17.74 28.43 -12.41
N SER A 43 -17.51 27.33 -13.12
CA SER A 43 -16.19 26.71 -13.41
C SER A 43 -16.41 25.35 -14.09
N ALA A 44 -16.95 25.38 -15.31
CA ALA A 44 -17.12 24.21 -16.16
C ALA A 44 -16.34 24.41 -17.47
N ASP A 45 -15.02 24.41 -17.36
CA ASP A 45 -14.03 24.22 -18.44
C ASP A 45 -12.70 24.08 -17.68
N VAL A 46 -12.25 22.89 -17.32
CA VAL A 46 -11.23 22.11 -18.07
C VAL A 46 -11.36 20.59 -17.82
N ALA A 47 -12.31 20.11 -17.01
CA ALA A 47 -12.32 18.71 -16.54
C ALA A 47 -13.20 17.74 -17.36
N LYS A 48 -13.39 17.97 -18.67
CA LYS A 48 -14.36 17.21 -19.49
C LYS A 48 -13.80 16.35 -20.63
N ASP A 49 -12.48 16.14 -20.68
CA ASP A 49 -11.88 15.32 -21.77
C ASP A 49 -11.17 14.04 -21.31
N SER A 50 -11.32 13.65 -20.03
CA SER A 50 -10.79 12.38 -19.51
C SER A 50 -11.87 11.44 -18.95
N ALA A 51 -13.15 11.81 -19.04
CA ALA A 51 -14.26 11.08 -18.41
C ALA A 51 -14.83 9.91 -19.23
N SER A 52 -14.21 9.50 -20.34
CA SER A 52 -14.74 8.45 -21.23
C SER A 52 -13.92 7.14 -21.26
N LYS A 53 -13.18 6.84 -20.18
CA LYS A 53 -12.52 5.54 -19.98
C LYS A 53 -12.83 4.97 -18.58
N MET A 54 -14.10 4.88 -18.26
CA MET A 54 -14.58 4.47 -16.94
C MET A 54 -14.69 2.94 -16.87
N GLU A 55 -13.55 2.27 -16.66
CA GLU A 55 -13.47 0.90 -16.14
C GLU A 55 -12.44 0.89 -14.98
N TYR A 56 -12.90 0.58 -13.77
CA TYR A 56 -12.12 0.17 -12.58
C TYR A 56 -10.96 1.06 -12.06
N TYR A 57 -11.10 2.38 -12.02
CA TYR A 57 -10.11 3.23 -11.33
C TYR A 57 -10.38 3.29 -9.82
N VAL A 58 -9.36 3.01 -9.00
CA VAL A 58 -9.35 3.31 -7.55
C VAL A 58 -9.53 4.81 -7.33
N SER A 59 -10.24 5.21 -6.26
CA SER A 59 -10.38 6.64 -5.95
C SER A 59 -9.04 7.28 -5.60
N THR A 60 -8.89 8.57 -5.92
CA THR A 60 -7.67 9.33 -5.62
C THR A 60 -7.29 9.28 -4.15
N GLU A 61 -8.27 9.38 -3.25
CA GLU A 61 -8.03 9.34 -1.80
C GLU A 61 -7.54 7.96 -1.33
N VAL A 62 -8.11 6.88 -1.86
CA VAL A 62 -7.69 5.51 -1.55
C VAL A 62 -6.27 5.27 -2.06
N TRP A 63 -5.96 5.72 -3.29
CA TRP A 63 -4.62 5.65 -3.84
C TRP A 63 -3.58 6.41 -3.01
N ILE A 64 -3.88 7.67 -2.65
CA ILE A 64 -2.97 8.52 -1.85
C ILE A 64 -2.70 7.87 -0.49
N THR A 65 -3.75 7.35 0.16
CA THR A 65 -3.63 6.69 1.47
C THR A 65 -2.78 5.43 1.36
N PHE A 66 -3.02 4.60 0.34
CA PHE A 66 -2.22 3.41 0.08
C PHE A 66 -0.75 3.78 -0.13
N LYS A 67 -0.48 4.70 -1.06
CA LYS A 67 0.89 5.13 -1.38
C LYS A 67 1.61 5.64 -0.14
N TYR A 68 0.95 6.49 0.66
CA TYR A 68 1.51 7.02 1.89
C TYR A 68 1.89 5.91 2.88
N ASN A 69 1.03 4.90 3.05
CA ASN A 69 1.30 3.77 3.94
C ASN A 69 2.46 2.92 3.43
N THR A 70 2.49 2.62 2.12
CA THR A 70 3.58 1.84 1.53
C THR A 70 4.90 2.58 1.51
N ASP A 71 4.90 3.90 1.30
CA ASP A 71 6.11 4.74 1.34
C ASP A 71 6.76 4.72 2.73
N LYS A 72 5.95 4.68 3.81
CA LYS A 72 6.45 4.51 5.18
C LYS A 72 7.18 3.19 5.35
N ILE A 73 6.61 2.09 4.84
CA ILE A 73 7.22 0.76 4.93
C ILE A 73 8.54 0.75 4.15
N ILE A 74 8.55 1.29 2.92
CA ILE A 74 9.75 1.41 2.09
C ILE A 74 10.84 2.20 2.81
N LYS A 75 10.49 3.31 3.46
CA LYS A 75 11.44 4.16 4.21
C LYS A 75 12.01 3.42 5.42
N ALA A 76 11.15 2.75 6.20
CA ALA A 76 11.59 1.95 7.35
C ALA A 76 12.56 0.84 6.93
N ASN A 77 12.30 0.17 5.80
CA ASN A 77 13.21 -0.83 5.25
C ASN A 77 14.57 -0.23 4.85
N LYS A 78 14.57 0.96 4.21
CA LYS A 78 15.81 1.68 3.85
C LYS A 78 16.65 1.99 5.10
N GLU A 79 16.03 2.52 6.15
CA GLU A 79 16.70 2.81 7.43
C GLU A 79 17.27 1.52 8.05
N LEU A 80 16.51 0.43 8.04
CA LEU A 80 16.99 -0.86 8.55
C LEU A 80 18.18 -1.42 7.74
N PHE A 81 18.21 -1.26 6.41
CA PHE A 81 19.36 -1.68 5.61
C PHE A 81 20.63 -0.87 5.95
N GLU A 82 20.49 0.43 6.22
CA GLU A 82 21.59 1.28 6.67
C GLU A 82 22.10 0.84 8.06
N ASP A 83 21.19 0.58 8.99
CA ASP A 83 21.52 0.09 10.34
C ASP A 83 22.23 -1.27 10.30
N LEU A 84 21.76 -2.18 9.43
CA LEU A 84 22.38 -3.49 9.27
C LEU A 84 23.80 -3.42 8.72
N ARG A 85 24.08 -2.45 7.84
CA ARG A 85 25.44 -2.15 7.37
C ARG A 85 26.32 -1.51 8.42
N TYR A 86 25.77 -0.56 9.18
CA TYR A 86 26.53 0.15 10.22
C TYR A 86 26.92 -0.80 11.37
N GLY A 87 26.01 -1.68 11.78
CA GLY A 87 26.22 -2.64 12.85
C GLY A 87 27.13 -3.82 12.51
N LYS A 88 27.95 -3.74 11.44
CA LYS A 88 28.91 -4.76 11.01
C LYS A 88 30.35 -4.26 11.11
N THR A 89 31.21 -5.06 11.74
CA THR A 89 32.66 -4.85 11.69
C THR A 89 33.18 -5.24 10.31
N LYS A 90 33.89 -4.33 9.62
CA LYS A 90 34.53 -4.62 8.34
C LYS A 90 35.77 -5.48 8.55
N THR A 91 35.62 -6.78 8.39
CA THR A 91 36.66 -7.80 8.56
C THR A 91 37.17 -8.34 7.23
N GLY A 92 36.46 -8.10 6.13
CA GLY A 92 36.79 -8.60 4.79
C GLY A 92 36.60 -10.10 4.61
N ASN A 93 35.91 -10.78 5.52
CA ASN A 93 35.75 -12.23 5.47
C ASN A 93 34.61 -12.66 4.53
N ARG A 94 34.57 -13.96 4.18
CA ARG A 94 33.57 -14.50 3.26
C ARG A 94 32.13 -14.35 3.76
N SER A 95 31.90 -14.44 5.07
CA SER A 95 30.56 -14.29 5.66
C SER A 95 30.05 -12.85 5.57
N GLU A 96 30.93 -11.86 5.68
CA GLU A 96 30.62 -10.45 5.46
C GLU A 96 30.22 -10.19 4.01
N MET A 97 31.00 -10.66 3.04
CA MET A 97 30.66 -10.51 1.61
C MET A 97 29.30 -11.15 1.27
N VAL A 98 28.99 -12.30 1.85
CA VAL A 98 27.69 -12.96 1.67
C VAL A 98 26.58 -12.11 2.29
N PHE A 99 26.79 -11.57 3.49
CA PHE A 99 25.81 -10.71 4.15
C PHE A 99 25.53 -9.41 3.37
N GLU A 100 26.57 -8.72 2.89
CA GLU A 100 26.41 -7.51 2.07
C GLU A 100 25.64 -7.80 0.77
N LYS A 101 25.91 -8.96 0.16
CA LYS A 101 25.16 -9.41 -1.01
C LYS A 101 23.68 -9.61 -0.69
N TRP A 102 23.34 -10.17 0.47
CA TRP A 102 21.96 -10.32 0.90
C TRP A 102 21.27 -8.97 1.12
N ILE A 103 21.92 -8.04 1.83
CA ILE A 103 21.38 -6.68 1.99
C ILE A 103 21.10 -6.05 0.63
N TYR A 104 22.07 -6.11 -0.30
CA TYR A 104 21.89 -5.58 -1.64
C TYR A 104 20.68 -6.18 -2.36
N ILE A 105 20.49 -7.50 -2.29
CA ILE A 105 19.33 -8.16 -2.90
C ILE A 105 18.00 -7.64 -2.30
N LEU A 106 17.94 -7.49 -0.98
CA LEU A 106 16.74 -7.00 -0.28
C LEU A 106 16.44 -5.53 -0.63
N GLU A 107 17.47 -4.70 -0.77
CA GLU A 107 17.33 -3.33 -1.25
C GLU A 107 16.75 -3.26 -2.65
N GLN A 108 17.26 -4.09 -3.58
CA GLN A 108 16.72 -4.14 -4.94
C GLN A 108 15.24 -4.54 -4.96
N LYS A 109 14.81 -5.44 -4.07
CA LYS A 109 13.40 -5.79 -3.91
C LYS A 109 12.58 -4.61 -3.37
N ASN A 110 13.08 -3.89 -2.37
CA ASN A 110 12.42 -2.70 -1.82
C ASN A 110 12.30 -1.58 -2.88
N THR A 111 13.35 -1.32 -3.66
CA THR A 111 13.31 -0.37 -4.78
C THR A 111 12.35 -0.82 -5.88
N LYS A 112 12.27 -2.12 -6.18
CA LYS A 112 11.30 -2.64 -7.14
C LYS A 112 9.86 -2.39 -6.68
N LEU A 113 9.57 -2.52 -5.38
CA LEU A 113 8.26 -2.19 -4.82
C LEU A 113 7.94 -0.71 -4.95
N GLU A 114 8.88 0.17 -4.58
CA GLU A 114 8.76 1.62 -4.74
C GLU A 114 8.44 2.03 -6.19
N ASN A 115 9.13 1.43 -7.15
CA ASN A 115 8.91 1.68 -8.57
C ASN A 115 7.54 1.18 -9.04
N ARG A 116 7.11 -0.02 -8.62
CA ARG A 116 5.79 -0.57 -8.97
C ARG A 116 4.65 0.30 -8.43
N ILE A 117 4.76 0.75 -7.18
CA ILE A 117 3.81 1.67 -6.56
C ILE A 117 3.79 2.98 -7.34
N SER A 118 4.95 3.60 -7.59
CA SER A 118 5.01 4.88 -8.28
C SER A 118 4.48 4.83 -9.73
N ALA A 119 4.58 3.68 -10.39
CA ALA A 119 4.11 3.49 -11.76
C ALA A 119 2.61 3.20 -11.90
N TYR A 120 1.93 2.78 -10.83
CA TYR A 120 0.52 2.37 -10.89
C TYR A 120 -0.42 3.43 -11.52
N PRO A 121 -0.32 4.74 -11.19
CA PRO A 121 -1.20 5.75 -11.80
C PRO A 121 -1.04 5.90 -13.31
N ALA A 122 0.11 5.53 -13.87
CA ALA A 122 0.37 5.64 -15.31
C ALA A 122 -0.23 4.47 -16.11
N ASN A 123 -0.40 3.31 -15.48
CA ASN A 123 -1.00 2.14 -16.10
C ASN A 123 -1.80 1.34 -15.05
N PRO A 124 -2.97 1.86 -14.63
CA PRO A 124 -3.76 1.22 -13.59
C PRO A 124 -4.43 -0.04 -14.14
N GLY A 125 -4.22 -1.14 -13.42
CA GLY A 125 -4.90 -2.41 -13.64
C GLY A 125 -5.93 -2.68 -12.55
N ASP A 126 -6.20 -3.97 -12.29
CA ASP A 126 -7.08 -4.38 -11.19
C ASP A 126 -6.50 -3.95 -9.84
N TRP A 127 -7.22 -3.05 -9.16
CA TRP A 127 -6.75 -2.43 -7.92
C TRP A 127 -6.54 -3.45 -6.79
N GLU A 128 -7.48 -4.37 -6.61
CA GLU A 128 -7.44 -5.31 -5.49
C GLU A 128 -6.30 -6.32 -5.67
N SER A 129 -6.10 -6.83 -6.88
CA SER A 129 -4.98 -7.70 -7.24
C SER A 129 -3.65 -6.97 -7.04
N PHE A 130 -3.52 -5.74 -7.55
CA PHE A 130 -2.32 -4.93 -7.38
C PHE A 130 -2.00 -4.71 -5.89
N LYS A 131 -2.98 -4.28 -5.09
CA LYS A 131 -2.83 -4.05 -3.66
C LYS A 131 -2.38 -5.33 -2.93
N ASN A 132 -3.03 -6.46 -3.21
CA ASN A 132 -2.71 -7.75 -2.60
C ASN A 132 -1.30 -8.22 -2.98
N GLU A 133 -0.89 -8.07 -4.24
CA GLU A 133 0.47 -8.40 -4.66
C GLU A 133 1.52 -7.56 -3.96
N ILE A 134 1.30 -6.25 -3.84
CA ILE A 134 2.23 -5.36 -3.13
C ILE A 134 2.37 -5.77 -1.66
N TYR A 135 1.25 -6.06 -0.97
CA TYR A 135 1.32 -6.51 0.42
C TYR A 135 2.01 -7.87 0.57
N ASN A 136 1.69 -8.84 -0.29
CA ASN A 136 2.36 -10.15 -0.28
C ASN A 136 3.88 -10.02 -0.50
N ASP A 137 4.31 -9.10 -1.36
CA ASP A 137 5.73 -8.88 -1.61
C ASP A 137 6.41 -8.13 -0.45
N PHE A 138 5.70 -7.25 0.27
CA PHE A 138 6.20 -6.70 1.53
C PHE A 138 6.35 -7.76 2.62
N GLU A 139 5.38 -8.67 2.77
CA GLU A 139 5.47 -9.77 3.74
C GLU A 139 6.67 -10.67 3.47
N LYS A 140 6.88 -11.08 2.21
CA LYS A 140 8.07 -11.86 1.83
C LYS A 140 9.37 -11.10 2.11
N LEU A 141 9.39 -9.80 1.84
CA LEU A 141 10.58 -8.98 2.12
C LEU A 141 10.87 -8.91 3.63
N ASP A 142 9.83 -8.76 4.46
CA ASP A 142 9.94 -8.75 5.92
C ASP A 142 10.42 -10.11 6.46
N GLU A 143 9.88 -11.23 5.94
CA GLU A 143 10.35 -12.58 6.28
C GLU A 143 11.83 -12.79 5.92
N GLU A 144 12.25 -12.40 4.73
CA GLU A 144 13.64 -12.51 4.31
C GLU A 144 14.58 -11.63 5.17
N LEU A 145 14.11 -10.46 5.57
CA LEU A 145 14.83 -9.53 6.43
C LEU A 145 15.00 -10.10 7.85
N LYS A 146 13.92 -10.64 8.45
CA LYS A 146 13.97 -11.33 9.75
C LYS A 146 14.96 -12.48 9.72
N ASN A 147 14.89 -13.33 8.69
CA ASN A 147 15.82 -14.44 8.50
C ASN A 147 17.28 -13.99 8.42
N LEU A 148 17.56 -12.82 7.85
CA LEU A 148 18.91 -12.25 7.79
C LEU A 148 19.37 -11.76 9.17
N THR A 149 18.46 -11.15 9.95
CA THR A 149 18.76 -10.63 11.29
C THR A 149 18.90 -11.73 12.34
N GLU A 150 18.07 -12.76 12.32
CA GLU A 150 18.16 -13.90 13.26
C GLU A 150 19.42 -14.72 13.04
N LYS A 151 19.89 -14.84 11.78
CA LYS A 151 21.18 -15.47 11.46
C LYS A 151 22.40 -14.67 11.93
N LYS A 152 22.24 -13.42 12.35
CA LYS A 152 23.36 -12.61 12.89
C LYS A 152 23.73 -13.02 14.32
N ASP A 153 22.82 -13.68 15.04
CA ASP A 153 22.97 -14.03 16.46
C ASP A 153 23.48 -15.47 16.71
N VAL A 154 24.02 -16.15 15.69
CA VAL A 154 24.68 -17.47 15.77
C VAL A 154 26.11 -17.38 15.27
#